data_AF-A0A661QPB2-F1
#
_entry.id   AF-A0A661QPB2-F1
#
_cell.length_a   1.000
_cell.length_b   1.000
_cell.length_c   1.000
_cell.angle_alpha   90.00
_cell.angle_beta   90.00
_cell.angle_gamma   90.00
#
_symmetry.space_group_name_H-M   'P 1'
#
loop_
_entity.id
_entity.type
_entity.pdbx_description
1 polymer ?
#
loop_
_entity_poly.entity_id
_entity_poly.type
_entity_poly.pdbx_seq_one_letter_code
_entity_poly.pdbx_strand_id
1 'polypeptide(L)'
;RGRVTGKAMKWLLRKKWGLEFPEKGRDLYDIITISPELAANGGKFRYVNRSEKKEFVVSIPPGIRSGQKIRLRGLGQEGRDGGPRGDLYLKVRVRGRLFQKLMNFIRHKFSLLFTSSL
;
A
#
# COMPACT_ATOMS: atom_id res chain seq x y z
N ARG A 1 30.59 5.72 -17.07
CA ARG A 1 31.50 4.57 -16.81
C ARG A 1 30.67 3.34 -16.48
N GLY A 2 30.57 2.41 -17.44
CA GLY A 2 29.59 1.32 -17.43
C GLY A 2 29.88 0.22 -16.41
N ARG A 3 28.93 -0.05 -15.52
CA ARG A 3 28.90 -1.24 -14.65
C ARG A 3 28.22 -2.39 -15.40
N VAL A 4 28.90 -2.99 -16.38
CA VAL A 4 28.36 -4.11 -17.18
C VAL A 4 28.86 -5.48 -16.66
N THR A 5 29.74 -5.52 -15.67
CA THR A 5 30.43 -6.76 -15.26
C THR A 5 29.61 -7.74 -14.41
N GLY A 6 28.53 -7.29 -13.75
CA GLY A 6 27.74 -8.16 -12.85
C GLY A 6 26.73 -9.06 -13.56
N LYS A 7 26.01 -8.55 -14.57
CA LYS A 7 24.92 -9.29 -15.22
C LYS A 7 25.42 -10.43 -16.11
N ALA A 8 26.50 -10.20 -16.87
CA ALA A 8 27.09 -11.22 -17.75
C ALA A 8 27.71 -12.38 -16.94
N MET A 9 28.42 -12.07 -15.85
CA MET A 9 28.95 -13.08 -14.93
C MET A 9 27.81 -13.88 -14.27
N LYS A 10 26.78 -13.20 -13.75
CA LYS A 10 25.59 -13.85 -13.17
C LYS A 10 24.92 -14.78 -14.18
N TRP A 11 24.80 -14.35 -15.45
CA TRP A 11 24.26 -15.17 -16.53
C TRP A 11 25.12 -16.41 -16.80
N LEU A 12 26.45 -16.27 -16.84
CA LEU A 12 27.38 -17.37 -17.10
C LEU A 12 27.34 -18.41 -15.97
N LEU A 13 27.34 -17.96 -14.73
CA LEU A 13 27.25 -18.82 -13.55
C LEU A 13 25.93 -19.60 -13.54
N ARG A 14 24.82 -18.94 -13.91
CA ARG A 14 23.51 -19.60 -14.01
C ARG A 14 23.47 -20.63 -15.13
N LYS A 15 24.02 -20.31 -16.32
CA LYS A 15 23.94 -21.17 -17.51
C LYS A 15 24.93 -22.33 -17.51
N LYS A 16 26.15 -22.11 -16.99
CA LYS A 16 27.23 -23.10 -17.00
C LYS A 16 27.26 -23.96 -15.73
N TRP A 17 26.79 -23.44 -14.60
CA TRP A 17 26.93 -24.09 -13.29
C TRP A 17 25.61 -24.30 -12.54
N GLY A 18 24.46 -23.91 -13.12
CA GLY A 18 23.15 -24.06 -12.47
C GLY A 18 22.98 -23.25 -11.18
N LEU A 19 23.84 -22.27 -10.94
CA LEU A 19 23.81 -21.45 -9.72
C LEU A 19 22.63 -20.47 -9.77
N GLU A 20 21.67 -20.67 -8.87
CA GLU A 20 20.61 -19.70 -8.56
C GLU A 20 21.13 -18.62 -7.61
N PHE A 21 20.60 -17.40 -7.72
CA PHE A 21 21.13 -16.25 -6.99
C PHE A 21 20.00 -15.50 -6.32
N PRO A 22 20.14 -15.13 -5.04
CA PRO A 22 19.12 -14.36 -4.33
C PRO A 22 18.66 -13.13 -5.13
N GLU A 23 17.36 -13.06 -5.41
CA GLU A 23 16.75 -11.90 -6.09
C GLU A 23 15.73 -11.24 -5.19
N LYS A 24 15.85 -9.92 -4.99
CA LYS A 24 14.86 -9.15 -4.23
C LYS A 24 13.48 -9.28 -4.89
N GLY A 25 12.46 -9.51 -4.08
CA GLY A 25 11.07 -9.46 -4.50
C GLY A 25 10.67 -8.06 -4.98
N ARG A 26 9.59 -7.99 -5.77
CA ARG A 26 9.10 -6.73 -6.33
C ARG A 26 8.48 -5.84 -5.26
N ASP A 27 8.73 -4.54 -5.38
CA ASP A 27 8.03 -3.53 -4.60
C ASP A 27 6.56 -3.42 -5.06
N LEU A 28 5.66 -3.19 -4.11
CA LEU A 28 4.22 -3.04 -4.32
C LEU A 28 3.78 -1.60 -4.08
N TYR A 29 2.73 -1.19 -4.76
CA TYR A 29 2.13 0.14 -4.64
C TYR A 29 0.63 0.03 -4.47
N ASP A 30 0.08 0.69 -3.46
CA ASP A 30 -1.36 0.75 -3.24
C ASP A 30 -1.79 2.14 -2.79
N ILE A 31 -3.08 2.43 -2.88
CA ILE A 31 -3.67 3.70 -2.45
C ILE A 31 -4.58 3.44 -1.26
N ILE A 32 -4.30 4.09 -0.14
CA ILE A 32 -5.19 4.05 1.04
C ILE A 32 -5.99 5.33 1.12
N THR A 33 -7.27 5.20 1.45
CA THR A 33 -8.15 6.35 1.69
C THR A 33 -8.44 6.48 3.18
N ILE A 34 -8.01 7.58 3.79
CA ILE A 34 -8.15 7.83 5.23
C ILE A 34 -9.12 8.99 5.50
N SER A 35 -9.64 9.03 6.73
CA SER A 35 -10.48 10.15 7.17
C SER A 35 -9.63 11.39 7.47
N PRO A 36 -10.21 12.60 7.42
CA PRO A 36 -9.53 13.83 7.81
C PRO A 36 -9.02 13.80 9.25
N GLU A 37 -9.73 13.15 10.16
CA GLU A 37 -9.37 13.05 11.58
C GLU A 37 -8.10 12.22 11.76
N LEU A 38 -8.04 11.05 11.10
CA LEU A 38 -6.85 10.20 11.10
C LEU A 38 -5.66 10.89 10.41
N ALA A 39 -5.92 11.68 9.36
CA ALA A 39 -4.89 12.45 8.69
C ALA A 39 -4.31 13.57 9.59
N ALA A 40 -5.17 14.23 10.36
CA ALA A 40 -4.78 15.32 11.26
C ALA A 40 -4.03 14.79 12.49
N ASN A 41 -4.61 13.81 13.19
CA ASN A 41 -4.11 13.36 14.49
C ASN A 41 -3.10 12.21 14.39
N GLY A 42 -3.02 11.54 13.24
CA GLY A 42 -2.29 10.29 13.12
C GLY A 42 -2.99 9.15 13.87
N GLY A 43 -2.38 7.95 13.84
CA GLY A 43 -2.91 6.78 14.53
C GLY A 43 -2.69 5.48 13.78
N LYS A 44 -3.42 4.43 14.18
CA LYS A 44 -3.33 3.10 13.56
C LYS A 44 -4.35 2.97 12.43
N PHE A 45 -3.92 2.51 11.26
CA PHE A 45 -4.77 2.20 10.11
C PHE A 45 -4.66 0.71 9.75
N ARG A 46 -5.78 0.01 9.67
CA ARG A 46 -5.82 -1.39 9.24
C ARG A 46 -5.80 -1.44 7.71
N TYR A 47 -4.72 -1.99 7.16
CA TYR A 47 -4.56 -2.23 5.72
C TYR A 47 -4.70 -3.72 5.43
N VAL A 48 -5.50 -4.07 4.41
CA VAL A 48 -5.65 -5.45 3.94
C VAL A 48 -5.02 -5.56 2.56
N ASN A 49 -3.98 -6.39 2.45
CA ASN A 49 -3.35 -6.70 1.19
C ASN A 49 -4.27 -7.61 0.36
N ARG A 50 -4.68 -7.15 -0.82
CA ARG A 50 -5.60 -7.87 -1.71
C ARG A 50 -5.00 -9.14 -2.30
N SER A 51 -3.69 -9.19 -2.52
CA SER A 51 -3.01 -10.33 -3.12
C SER A 51 -2.82 -11.49 -2.15
N GLU A 52 -2.45 -11.19 -0.91
CA GLU A 52 -2.13 -12.23 0.10
C GLU A 52 -3.23 -12.41 1.16
N LYS A 53 -4.30 -11.60 1.11
CA LYS A 53 -5.35 -11.53 2.16
C LYS A 53 -4.78 -11.34 3.58
N LYS A 54 -3.57 -10.78 3.68
CA LYS A 54 -2.91 -10.46 4.95
C LYS A 54 -3.28 -9.06 5.41
N GLU A 55 -3.37 -8.89 6.71
CA GLU A 55 -3.69 -7.62 7.33
C GLU A 55 -2.49 -7.05 8.06
N PHE A 56 -2.35 -5.73 7.98
CA PHE A 56 -1.25 -5.00 8.58
C PHE A 56 -1.79 -3.77 9.31
N VAL A 57 -1.21 -3.46 10.46
CA VAL A 57 -1.45 -2.20 11.15
C VAL A 57 -0.40 -1.19 10.69
N VAL A 58 -0.84 -0.17 9.98
CA VAL A 58 -0.02 0.92 9.46
C VAL A 58 -0.07 2.10 10.42
N SER A 59 1.08 2.57 10.87
CA SER A 59 1.16 3.81 11.65
C SER A 59 1.07 5.02 10.72
N ILE A 60 0.05 5.83 10.90
CA ILE A 60 -0.17 7.08 10.17
C ILE A 60 0.41 8.23 11.00
N PRO A 61 1.40 8.98 10.47
CA PRO A 61 1.92 10.15 11.16
C PRO A 61 0.87 11.28 11.19
N PRO A 62 0.85 12.10 12.26
CA PRO A 62 -0.01 13.28 12.32
C PRO A 62 0.33 14.28 11.20
N GLY A 63 -0.68 14.95 10.69
CA GLY A 63 -0.55 15.96 9.63
C GLY A 63 -0.24 15.41 8.23
N ILE A 64 -0.43 14.10 7.99
CA ILE A 64 -0.19 13.51 6.67
C ILE A 64 -1.16 14.10 5.62
N ARG A 65 -0.66 14.39 4.42
CA ARG A 65 -1.41 15.00 3.33
C ARG A 65 -1.65 14.02 2.19
N SER A 66 -2.71 14.25 1.42
CA SER A 66 -2.95 13.51 0.18
C SER A 66 -1.73 13.56 -0.75
N GLY A 67 -1.38 12.42 -1.34
CA GLY A 67 -0.24 12.28 -2.23
C GLY A 67 1.06 11.83 -1.55
N GLN A 68 1.18 12.00 -0.22
CA GLN A 68 2.31 11.48 0.55
C GLN A 68 2.30 9.94 0.57
N LYS A 69 3.48 9.34 0.76
CA LYS A 69 3.67 7.89 0.72
C LYS A 69 4.20 7.38 2.05
N ILE A 70 3.64 6.27 2.53
CA ILE A 70 4.17 5.50 3.66
C ILE A 70 4.84 4.24 3.10
N ARG A 71 6.09 3.98 3.51
CA ARG A 71 6.83 2.78 3.11
C ARG A 71 6.77 1.75 4.24
N LEU A 72 6.30 0.56 3.90
CA LEU A 72 6.27 -0.61 4.74
C LEU A 72 7.35 -1.57 4.26
N ARG A 73 8.45 -1.65 5.01
CA ARG A 73 9.63 -2.43 4.62
C ARG A 73 9.33 -3.92 4.64
N GLY A 74 9.76 -4.65 3.61
CA GLY A 74 9.61 -6.10 3.53
C GLY A 74 8.17 -6.60 3.33
N LEU A 75 7.20 -5.72 3.12
CA LEU A 75 5.79 -6.07 2.87
C LEU A 75 5.42 -6.07 1.38
N GLY A 76 6.42 -6.03 0.49
CA GLY A 76 6.26 -6.31 -0.93
C GLY A 76 6.26 -7.82 -1.25
N GLN A 77 6.45 -8.16 -2.51
CA GLN A 77 6.44 -9.57 -2.94
C GLN A 77 7.63 -10.36 -2.39
N GLU A 78 7.50 -11.68 -2.37
CA GLU A 78 8.58 -12.60 -2.04
C GLU A 78 9.75 -12.48 -3.01
N GLY A 79 10.96 -12.53 -2.45
CA GLY A 79 12.17 -12.69 -3.24
C GLY A 79 12.33 -14.13 -3.70
N ARG A 80 13.26 -14.35 -4.63
CA ARG A 80 13.60 -15.69 -5.15
C ARG A 80 14.95 -16.13 -4.63
N ASP A 81 15.13 -17.43 -4.50
CA ASP A 81 16.42 -18.07 -4.19
C ASP A 81 17.04 -17.53 -2.88
N GLY A 82 16.20 -17.32 -1.86
CA GLY A 82 16.60 -16.72 -0.57
C GLY A 82 16.75 -15.20 -0.58
N GLY A 83 16.36 -14.53 -1.68
CA GLY A 83 16.37 -13.08 -1.80
C GLY A 83 15.36 -12.39 -0.87
N PRO A 84 15.64 -11.14 -0.43
CA PRO A 84 14.75 -10.41 0.47
C PRO A 84 13.42 -10.04 -0.19
N ARG A 85 12.36 -9.86 0.60
CA ARG A 85 11.09 -9.34 0.10
C ARG A 85 11.23 -7.91 -0.45
N GLY A 86 10.33 -7.54 -1.35
CA GLY A 86 10.12 -6.16 -1.77
C GLY A 86 9.54 -5.29 -0.64
N ASP A 87 9.32 -4.01 -0.94
CA ASP A 87 8.67 -3.07 -0.03
C ASP A 87 7.27 -2.70 -0.52
N LEU A 88 6.37 -2.31 0.39
CA LEU A 88 5.04 -1.82 0.05
C LEU A 88 4.96 -0.31 0.26
N TYR A 89 4.53 0.43 -0.76
CA TYR A 89 4.33 1.87 -0.72
C TYR A 89 2.84 2.20 -0.76
N LEU A 90 2.34 2.81 0.31
CA LEU A 90 0.95 3.25 0.42
C LEU A 90 0.88 4.75 0.13
N LYS A 91 0.26 5.13 -0.99
CA LYS A 91 -0.06 6.53 -1.30
C LYS A 91 -1.34 6.92 -0.57
N VAL A 92 -1.27 7.99 0.20
CA VAL A 92 -2.39 8.45 1.02
C VAL A 92 -3.33 9.32 0.21
N ARG A 93 -4.63 9.07 0.33
CA ARG A 93 -5.72 9.93 -0.13
C ARG A 93 -6.60 10.30 1.07
N VAL A 94 -6.65 11.57 1.41
CA VAL A 94 -7.57 12.05 2.46
C VAL A 94 -8.95 12.27 1.84
N ARG A 95 -10.00 11.72 2.47
CA ARG A 95 -11.38 11.94 2.01
C ARG A 95 -11.71 13.43 2.03
N GLY A 96 -12.25 13.94 0.91
CA GLY A 96 -12.71 15.32 0.82
C GLY A 96 -13.82 15.61 1.84
N ARG A 97 -13.73 16.76 2.52
CA ARG A 97 -14.76 17.21 3.49
C ARG A 97 -16.13 17.46 2.84
N LEU A 98 -16.15 17.93 1.58
CA LEU A 98 -17.40 18.21 0.86
C LEU A 98 -18.20 16.93 0.56
N PHE A 99 -17.52 15.89 0.07
CA PHE A 99 -18.15 14.60 -0.25
C PHE A 99 -18.74 13.93 0.99
N GLN A 100 -18.06 14.01 2.13
CA GLN A 100 -18.58 13.47 3.40
C GLN A 100 -19.84 14.20 3.86
N LYS A 101 -19.87 15.53 3.80
CA LYS A 101 -21.07 16.33 4.14
C LYS A 101 -22.23 15.98 3.22
N LEU A 102 -21.98 15.89 1.91
CA LEU A 102 -22.99 15.54 0.92
C LEU A 102 -23.57 14.13 1.14
N MET A 103 -22.72 13.13 1.35
CA MET A 103 -23.18 11.75 1.60
C MET A 103 -23.97 11.62 2.90
N ASN A 104 -23.53 12.32 3.95
CA ASN A 104 -24.27 12.34 5.22
C ASN A 104 -25.64 13.01 5.07
N PHE A 105 -25.75 14.05 4.25
CA PHE A 105 -27.00 14.74 3.93
C PHE A 105 -27.96 13.85 3.15
N ILE A 106 -27.49 13.17 2.09
CA ILE A 106 -28.30 12.26 1.30
C ILE A 106 -28.82 11.12 2.18
N ARG A 107 -27.96 10.51 3.02
CA ARG A 107 -28.38 9.44 3.94
C ARG A 107 -29.50 9.86 4.89
N HIS A 108 -29.43 11.08 5.47
CA HIS A 108 -30.48 11.58 6.36
C HIS A 108 -31.80 11.84 5.63
N LYS A 109 -31.76 12.45 4.44
CA LYS A 109 -32.99 12.65 3.65
C LYS A 109 -33.61 11.33 3.20
N PHE A 110 -32.78 10.36 2.83
CA PHE A 110 -33.27 9.05 2.39
C PHE A 110 -33.85 8.24 3.56
N SER A 111 -33.28 8.28 4.78
CA SER A 111 -33.90 7.52 5.91
C SER A 111 -35.28 8.07 6.30
N LEU A 112 -35.48 9.38 6.21
CA LEU A 112 -36.77 10.03 6.49
C LEU A 112 -37.84 9.72 5.42
N LEU A 113 -37.43 9.44 4.18
CA LEU A 113 -38.35 9.05 3.10
C LEU A 113 -38.80 7.58 3.19
N PHE A 114 -38.05 6.74 3.92
CA PHE A 114 -38.32 5.29 4.02
C PHE A 114 -38.89 4.86 5.38
N THR A 115 -39.00 5.76 6.36
CA THR A 115 -39.62 5.47 7.66
C THR A 115 -41.13 5.77 7.65
N SER A 116 -41.62 6.52 6.66
CA SER A 116 -43.02 6.98 6.57
C SER A 116 -43.95 6.03 5.80
N SER A 117 -43.55 4.77 5.59
CA SER A 117 -44.35 3.77 4.89
C SER A 117 -44.28 2.42 5.61
N LEU A 118 -44.76 2.39 6.85
CA LEU A 118 -45.23 1.21 7.57
C LEU A 118 -46.45 1.61 8.39
#